data_AF-Q1DA02-F1
#
_entry.id   AF-Q1DA02-F1
#
_cell.length_a   1.000
_cell.length_b   1.000
_cell.length_c   1.000
_cell.angle_alpha   90.00
_cell.angle_beta   90.00
_cell.angle_gamma   90.00
#
_symmetry.space_group_name_H-M   'P 1'
#
loop_
_entity.id
_entity.type
_entity.pdbx_description
1 polymer ?
#
loop_
_entity_poly.entity_id
_entity_poly.type
_entity_poly.pdbx_seq_one_letter_code
_entity_poly.pdbx_strand_id
1 'polypeptide(L)'
;MDGHTAAVRGPGPPPRSAALRPLPRRLPQPGCRLKRLLPPGGFPAWQSGATHCAGSPRPPEYKTGRRGVPRVVRVASPRSVRDIACGVGMMLGYQTNPQWRDMSDFVVHFTKPGPPYRDAYQNMMSILGARTLIPGAEGFGIARREPAVAERHRSVCFSEIPLDQLARLVQRRSLYGIGFSKTYILSQGGGPVWYVQYASPAHLALKHQVERALAAPSPLQEPIWSMTPFVDIQGDHHNAPYSYRFDWEREWRVPGLLRFTEYDVAALFLPEELHDTAREFFTWAVREKAGPGYFCPCLDPLWKSDQIAEALAKHASDSVRLKAG
;
A
#
# COMPACT_ATOMS: atom_id res chain seq x y z
N MET A 1 -33.36 75.30 -27.12
CA MET A 1 -34.10 74.08 -27.44
C MET A 1 -33.11 72.94 -27.44
N ASP A 2 -33.00 72.32 -26.25
CA ASP A 2 -33.07 70.87 -26.01
C ASP A 2 -32.16 70.01 -26.91
N GLY A 3 -31.07 69.39 -26.46
CA GLY A 3 -30.83 68.75 -25.17
C GLY A 3 -31.48 67.37 -25.14
N HIS A 4 -30.73 66.29 -25.34
CA HIS A 4 -30.99 65.01 -24.69
C HIS A 4 -29.83 64.01 -24.78
N THR A 5 -29.28 63.75 -23.60
CA THR A 5 -28.32 62.72 -23.21
C THR A 5 -29.05 61.37 -23.05
N ALA A 6 -28.54 60.30 -23.65
CA ALA A 6 -29.07 58.95 -23.47
C ALA A 6 -28.44 58.29 -22.24
N ALA A 7 -29.27 57.94 -21.25
CA ALA A 7 -28.88 57.18 -20.06
C ALA A 7 -29.24 55.68 -20.24
N VAL A 8 -28.23 54.83 -20.07
CA VAL A 8 -28.32 53.37 -20.07
C VAL A 8 -28.94 52.89 -18.75
N ARG A 9 -30.04 52.13 -18.83
CA ARG A 9 -30.68 51.46 -17.68
C ARG A 9 -30.01 50.11 -17.41
N GLY A 10 -29.49 49.93 -16.21
CA GLY A 10 -29.00 48.63 -15.72
C GLY A 10 -30.14 47.71 -15.23
N PRO A 11 -29.90 46.39 -15.14
CA PRO A 11 -30.90 45.41 -14.74
C PRO A 11 -31.18 45.44 -13.23
N GLY A 12 -32.46 45.33 -12.86
CA GLY A 12 -32.94 45.31 -11.48
C GLY A 12 -32.64 44.00 -10.73
N PRO A 13 -32.77 44.01 -9.40
CA PRO A 13 -32.42 42.88 -8.54
C PRO A 13 -33.48 41.76 -8.58
N PRO A 14 -33.09 40.50 -8.31
CA PRO A 14 -34.00 39.36 -8.30
C PRO A 14 -34.89 39.32 -7.04
N PRO A 15 -36.06 38.65 -7.12
CA PRO A 15 -37.03 38.60 -6.03
C PRO A 15 -36.61 37.68 -4.87
N ARG A 16 -36.97 38.09 -3.65
CA ARG A 16 -36.79 37.35 -2.40
C ARG A 16 -37.70 36.12 -2.37
N SER A 17 -37.11 34.93 -2.25
CA SER A 17 -37.83 33.68 -2.04
C SER A 17 -38.11 33.41 -0.55
N ALA A 18 -39.23 32.75 -0.33
CA ALA A 18 -39.97 32.62 0.91
C ALA A 18 -39.29 31.73 1.97
N ALA A 19 -39.56 32.09 3.23
CA ALA A 19 -39.17 31.38 4.42
C ALA A 19 -39.84 29.99 4.53
N LEU A 20 -39.03 28.94 4.68
CA LEU A 20 -39.47 27.63 5.15
C LEU A 20 -39.03 27.41 6.60
N ARG A 21 -39.99 27.00 7.43
CA ARG A 21 -39.86 26.72 8.87
C ARG A 21 -38.93 25.51 9.13
N PRO A 22 -38.23 25.48 10.27
CA PRO A 22 -37.37 24.36 10.64
C PRO A 22 -38.19 23.18 11.20
N LEU A 23 -37.90 21.97 10.71
CA LEU A 23 -38.34 20.70 11.31
C LEU A 23 -37.37 20.31 12.46
N PRO A 24 -37.86 19.72 13.56
CA PRO A 24 -37.01 19.34 14.68
C PRO A 24 -36.20 18.08 14.35
N ARG A 25 -34.86 18.19 14.35
CA ARG A 25 -33.97 17.03 14.39
C ARG A 25 -33.87 16.52 15.83
N ARG A 26 -34.43 15.34 16.09
CA ARG A 26 -34.13 14.55 17.28
C ARG A 26 -32.71 13.99 17.19
N LEU A 27 -31.90 14.27 18.21
CA LEU A 27 -30.64 13.57 18.50
C LEU A 27 -30.96 12.15 19.01
N PRO A 28 -30.30 11.09 18.54
CA PRO A 28 -30.25 9.84 19.27
C PRO A 28 -29.13 9.88 20.32
N GLN A 29 -29.50 9.62 21.57
CA GLN A 29 -28.60 9.35 22.69
C GLN A 29 -28.02 7.92 22.62
N PRO A 30 -26.90 7.65 23.32
CA PRO A 30 -26.07 6.47 23.13
C PRO A 30 -26.63 5.26 23.90
N GLY A 31 -26.64 4.10 23.26
CA GLY A 31 -27.09 2.86 23.89
C GLY A 31 -26.50 1.63 23.20
N CYS A 32 -25.58 0.98 23.91
CA CYS A 32 -25.08 -0.39 23.75
C CYS A 32 -25.77 -1.28 22.70
N ARG A 33 -25.01 -1.76 21.70
CA ARG A 33 -25.11 -3.13 21.16
C ARG A 33 -23.93 -3.47 20.23
N LEU A 34 -22.72 -3.56 20.81
CA LEU A 34 -21.57 -4.19 20.16
C LEU A 34 -21.55 -5.70 20.50
N LYS A 35 -22.56 -6.44 20.04
CA LYS A 35 -22.59 -7.92 20.06
C LYS A 35 -23.44 -8.39 18.88
N ARG A 36 -22.87 -8.35 17.66
CA ARG A 36 -23.31 -9.07 16.44
C ARG A 36 -22.45 -8.63 15.26
N LEU A 37 -21.20 -9.07 15.21
CA LEU A 37 -20.35 -8.98 14.01
C LEU A 37 -19.55 -10.27 13.78
N LEU A 38 -20.12 -11.42 14.13
CA LEU A 38 -19.63 -12.70 13.64
C LEU A 38 -20.85 -13.55 13.21
N PRO A 39 -20.90 -14.06 11.96
CA PRO A 39 -21.85 -15.11 11.64
C PRO A 39 -21.51 -16.36 12.47
N PRO A 40 -22.52 -17.06 13.03
CA PRO A 40 -22.31 -18.35 13.65
C PRO A 40 -22.04 -19.36 12.52
N GLY A 41 -20.78 -19.66 12.28
CA GLY A 41 -20.38 -20.72 11.34
C GLY A 41 -19.09 -20.41 10.59
N GLY A 42 -18.00 -21.05 11.03
CA GLY A 42 -16.88 -21.55 10.23
C GLY A 42 -16.17 -20.59 9.26
N PHE A 43 -14.85 -20.51 9.39
CA PHE A 43 -13.99 -19.98 8.32
C PHE A 43 -14.31 -20.67 6.98
N PRO A 44 -14.42 -19.93 5.87
CA PRO A 44 -14.56 -20.55 4.57
C PRO A 44 -13.31 -21.38 4.29
N ALA A 45 -13.50 -22.67 4.01
CA ALA A 45 -12.44 -23.50 3.46
C ALA A 45 -11.89 -22.84 2.19
N TRP A 46 -10.56 -22.83 2.03
CA TRP A 46 -9.91 -22.32 0.83
C TRP A 46 -10.44 -23.09 -0.39
N GLN A 47 -11.35 -22.48 -1.15
CA GLN A 47 -11.77 -23.06 -2.42
C GLN A 47 -10.66 -22.80 -3.43
N SER A 48 -9.86 -23.83 -3.70
CA SER A 48 -8.83 -23.83 -4.73
C SER A 48 -9.49 -23.74 -6.12
N GLY A 49 -9.63 -22.53 -6.65
CA GLY A 49 -9.94 -22.31 -8.05
C GLY A 49 -8.73 -22.58 -8.93
N ALA A 50 -8.38 -23.85 -9.14
CA ALA A 50 -7.35 -24.24 -10.11
C ALA A 50 -7.90 -24.07 -11.52
N THR A 51 -7.56 -22.97 -12.19
CA THR A 51 -7.72 -22.83 -13.64
C THR A 51 -6.42 -23.24 -14.31
N HIS A 52 -6.50 -24.27 -15.15
CA HIS A 52 -5.42 -24.70 -16.04
C HIS A 52 -5.10 -23.58 -17.05
N CYS A 53 -3.92 -22.98 -16.95
CA CYS A 53 -3.34 -22.18 -18.02
C CYS A 53 -2.39 -23.06 -18.84
N ALA A 54 -2.77 -23.32 -20.09
CA ALA A 54 -1.97 -24.01 -21.08
C ALA A 54 -0.80 -23.13 -21.57
N GLY A 55 0.35 -23.77 -21.77
CA GLY A 55 1.43 -23.45 -22.72
C GLY A 55 1.84 -21.99 -22.91
N SER A 56 2.95 -21.58 -22.29
CA SER A 56 3.76 -20.44 -22.74
C SER A 56 5.02 -20.92 -23.48
N PRO A 57 5.42 -20.28 -24.60
CA PRO A 57 6.59 -20.69 -25.37
C PRO A 57 7.90 -20.32 -24.68
N ARG A 58 8.94 -21.13 -24.91
CA ARG A 58 10.31 -20.91 -24.40
C ARG A 58 10.92 -19.63 -24.99
N PRO A 59 11.68 -18.84 -24.21
CA PRO A 59 12.42 -17.70 -24.73
C PRO A 59 13.63 -18.16 -25.57
N PRO A 60 14.09 -17.34 -26.54
CA PRO A 60 15.22 -17.67 -27.38
C PRO A 60 16.56 -17.59 -26.64
N GLU A 61 17.45 -18.54 -26.94
CA GLU A 61 18.84 -18.57 -26.52
C GLU A 61 19.62 -17.35 -27.05
N TYR A 62 20.12 -16.52 -26.14
CA TYR A 62 21.06 -15.45 -26.47
C TYR A 62 22.50 -15.95 -26.35
N LYS A 63 23.25 -15.93 -27.46
CA LYS A 63 24.69 -16.17 -27.50
C LYS A 63 25.43 -15.00 -26.85
N THR A 64 26.15 -15.27 -25.76
CA THR A 64 26.94 -14.27 -25.03
C THR A 64 28.30 -14.05 -25.71
N GLY A 65 28.49 -12.86 -26.29
CA GLY A 65 29.79 -12.36 -26.73
C GLY A 65 30.60 -11.83 -25.55
N ARG A 66 31.84 -12.30 -25.40
CA ARG A 66 32.79 -11.85 -24.37
C ARG A 66 33.17 -10.38 -24.56
N ARG A 67 32.86 -9.51 -23.59
CA ARG A 67 33.56 -8.23 -23.38
C ARG A 67 33.74 -7.93 -21.88
N GLY A 68 34.99 -7.56 -21.55
CA GLY A 68 35.50 -6.81 -20.39
C GLY A 68 34.76 -6.91 -19.05
N VAL A 69 35.39 -7.58 -18.08
CA VAL A 69 34.97 -7.61 -16.67
C VAL A 69 35.14 -6.21 -16.04
N PRO A 70 34.08 -5.56 -15.54
CA PRO A 70 34.22 -4.38 -14.68
C PRO A 70 34.59 -4.81 -13.26
N ARG A 71 35.47 -4.03 -12.64
CA ARG A 71 36.00 -4.21 -11.28
C ARG A 71 34.85 -4.20 -10.26
N VAL A 72 34.64 -5.35 -9.60
CA VAL A 72 33.63 -5.51 -8.53
C VAL A 72 33.97 -4.60 -7.36
N VAL A 73 33.15 -3.58 -7.11
CA VAL A 73 33.12 -2.86 -5.84
C VAL A 73 32.48 -3.80 -4.82
N ARG A 74 33.26 -4.24 -3.82
CA ARG A 74 32.73 -5.03 -2.69
C ARG A 74 31.77 -4.14 -1.90
N VAL A 75 30.47 -4.30 -2.13
CA VAL A 75 29.44 -3.84 -1.19
C VAL A 75 29.59 -4.70 0.06
N ALA A 76 29.75 -4.06 1.21
CA ALA A 76 29.87 -4.73 2.50
C ALA A 76 28.68 -5.68 2.71
N SER A 77 28.96 -6.93 3.09
CA SER A 77 27.93 -7.90 3.46
C SER A 77 27.06 -7.35 4.59
N PRO A 78 25.74 -7.61 4.60
CA PRO A 78 24.89 -7.25 5.73
C PRO A 78 25.46 -7.91 6.99
N ARG A 79 25.64 -7.10 8.05
CA ARG A 79 26.05 -7.63 9.35
C ARG A 79 25.06 -8.71 9.79
N SER A 80 25.61 -9.83 10.25
CA SER A 80 24.86 -11.00 10.70
C SER A 80 23.86 -10.64 11.81
N VAL A 81 22.81 -11.45 11.91
CA VAL A 81 21.68 -11.44 12.86
C VAL A 81 22.08 -11.58 14.35
N ARG A 82 23.16 -10.97 14.82
CA ARG A 82 23.72 -11.16 16.16
C ARG A 82 23.55 -9.99 17.14
N ASP A 83 22.96 -8.87 16.74
CA ASP A 83 22.85 -7.69 17.62
C ASP A 83 21.44 -7.46 18.22
N ILE A 84 20.54 -8.45 18.19
CA ILE A 84 19.20 -8.35 18.78
C ILE A 84 19.23 -8.77 20.25
N ALA A 85 19.83 -7.95 21.11
CA ALA A 85 19.70 -8.09 22.56
C ALA A 85 19.91 -6.75 23.26
N CYS A 86 18.90 -5.87 23.22
CA CYS A 86 18.59 -4.92 24.30
C CYS A 86 17.30 -4.14 23.99
N GLY A 87 16.46 -3.94 25.01
CA GLY A 87 15.41 -2.92 25.05
C GLY A 87 14.23 -3.07 24.08
N VAL A 88 13.03 -3.33 24.64
CA VAL A 88 11.73 -3.31 23.94
C VAL A 88 11.56 -2.05 23.05
N GLY A 89 12.11 -0.89 23.46
CA GLY A 89 12.09 0.35 22.64
C GLY A 89 12.91 0.35 21.34
N MET A 90 13.79 -0.63 21.08
CA MET A 90 14.69 -0.64 19.90
C MET A 90 14.04 -1.17 18.62
N MET A 91 12.88 -1.85 18.69
CA MET A 91 12.30 -2.55 17.53
C MET A 91 11.37 -1.70 16.65
N LEU A 92 11.01 -0.49 17.07
CA LEU A 92 10.06 0.36 16.34
C LEU A 92 10.70 1.45 15.50
N GLY A 93 11.97 1.76 15.77
CA GLY A 93 12.70 2.76 15.00
C GLY A 93 13.34 2.15 13.75
N TYR A 94 13.53 2.98 12.73
CA TYR A 94 14.12 2.55 11.47
C TYR A 94 15.55 2.01 11.66
N GLN A 95 15.86 0.88 11.03
CA GLN A 95 17.15 0.20 11.14
C GLN A 95 17.59 -0.02 12.59
N THR A 96 16.65 -0.40 13.46
CA THR A 96 16.86 -0.63 14.90
C THR A 96 17.29 0.62 15.69
N ASN A 97 17.23 1.82 15.10
CA ASN A 97 17.54 3.05 15.81
C ASN A 97 16.28 3.60 16.51
N PRO A 98 16.16 3.48 17.85
CA PRO A 98 14.93 3.82 18.59
C PRO A 98 14.50 5.29 18.50
N GLN A 99 15.38 6.18 18.04
CA GLN A 99 15.10 7.60 17.87
C GLN A 99 14.53 7.94 16.48
N TRP A 100 14.70 7.06 15.48
CA TRP A 100 14.19 7.26 14.13
C TRP A 100 12.76 6.74 14.00
N ARG A 101 11.86 7.40 14.73
CA ARG A 101 10.44 7.02 14.85
C ARG A 101 9.55 7.58 13.76
N ASP A 102 10.08 8.32 12.80
CA ASP A 102 9.37 8.86 11.65
C ASP A 102 9.33 7.88 10.46
N MET A 103 10.09 6.78 10.53
CA MET A 103 10.22 5.76 9.50
C MET A 103 10.06 4.36 10.10
N SER A 104 9.69 3.39 9.27
CA SER A 104 9.50 1.98 9.66
C SER A 104 10.31 1.08 8.74
N ASP A 105 10.82 -0.05 9.24
CA ASP A 105 11.44 -1.09 8.40
C ASP A 105 10.42 -1.89 7.57
N PHE A 106 9.13 -1.59 7.75
CA PHE A 106 8.00 -2.28 7.15
C PHE A 106 7.13 -1.34 6.33
N VAL A 107 6.50 -1.90 5.31
CA VAL A 107 5.38 -1.28 4.60
C VAL A 107 4.14 -2.12 4.76
N VAL A 108 2.97 -1.49 4.77
CA VAL A 108 1.69 -2.16 5.04
C VAL A 108 0.74 -2.01 3.87
N HIS A 109 0.03 -3.09 3.55
CA HIS A 109 -1.11 -3.07 2.63
C HIS A 109 -2.40 -3.29 3.44
N PHE A 110 -3.08 -2.21 3.81
CA PHE A 110 -4.42 -2.31 4.40
C PHE A 110 -5.45 -2.60 3.33
N THR A 111 -6.23 -3.66 3.57
CA THR A 111 -7.37 -4.02 2.74
C THR A 111 -8.55 -3.09 3.01
N LYS A 112 -9.49 -3.04 2.08
CA LYS A 112 -10.73 -2.26 2.20
C LYS A 112 -11.92 -3.12 1.77
N PRO A 113 -13.13 -2.82 2.25
CA PRO A 113 -14.36 -3.37 1.68
C PRO A 113 -14.45 -3.04 0.20
N GLY A 114 -14.70 -4.03 -0.64
CA GLY A 114 -14.79 -3.82 -2.10
C GLY A 114 -14.58 -5.13 -2.87
N PRO A 115 -14.98 -5.19 -4.15
CA PRO A 115 -14.92 -6.43 -4.92
C PRO A 115 -13.56 -7.16 -4.79
N PRO A 116 -13.56 -8.50 -4.67
CA PRO A 116 -14.75 -9.38 -4.74
C PRO A 116 -15.58 -9.43 -3.44
N TYR A 117 -15.01 -9.10 -2.27
CA TYR A 117 -15.71 -9.21 -0.99
C TYR A 117 -16.08 -7.85 -0.37
N ARG A 118 -17.33 -7.69 0.06
CA ARG A 118 -17.77 -6.47 0.76
C ARG A 118 -17.22 -6.33 2.19
N ASP A 119 -16.29 -7.20 2.57
CA ASP A 119 -15.65 -7.24 3.87
C ASP A 119 -14.12 -7.23 3.69
N ALA A 120 -13.46 -6.36 4.45
CA ALA A 120 -12.02 -6.18 4.37
C ALA A 120 -11.27 -7.41 4.89
N TYR A 121 -11.78 -8.06 5.94
CA TYR A 121 -11.19 -9.28 6.47
C TYR A 121 -11.20 -10.40 5.42
N GLN A 122 -12.34 -10.63 4.76
CA GLN A 122 -12.43 -11.59 3.64
C GLN A 122 -11.47 -11.26 2.49
N ASN A 123 -11.30 -9.98 2.13
CA ASN A 123 -10.31 -9.58 1.13
C ASN A 123 -8.87 -9.91 1.59
N MET A 124 -8.51 -9.61 2.83
CA MET A 124 -7.21 -9.96 3.41
C MET A 124 -6.98 -11.47 3.39
N MET A 125 -7.96 -12.26 3.82
CA MET A 125 -7.85 -13.72 3.78
C MET A 125 -7.71 -14.20 2.34
N SER A 126 -8.52 -13.72 1.39
CA SER A 126 -8.37 -14.09 -0.03
C SER A 126 -6.96 -13.83 -0.57
N ILE A 127 -6.34 -12.71 -0.21
CA ILE A 127 -4.95 -12.38 -0.58
C ILE A 127 -3.97 -13.38 0.04
N LEU A 128 -4.12 -13.70 1.33
CA LEU A 128 -3.27 -14.64 2.05
C LEU A 128 -3.37 -16.06 1.48
N GLY A 129 -4.55 -16.53 1.07
CA GLY A 129 -4.71 -17.85 0.46
C GLY A 129 -4.12 -17.94 -0.93
N ALA A 130 -4.39 -16.92 -1.76
CA ALA A 130 -3.85 -16.84 -3.11
C ALA A 130 -2.36 -16.49 -3.13
N ARG A 131 -1.79 -16.07 -1.99
CA ARG A 131 -0.42 -15.56 -1.85
C ARG A 131 -0.08 -14.49 -2.90
N THR A 132 -1.06 -13.67 -3.23
CA THR A 132 -0.97 -12.72 -4.35
C THR A 132 -1.75 -11.45 -4.02
N LEU A 133 -1.08 -10.30 -4.14
CA LEU A 133 -1.69 -8.99 -4.21
C LEU A 133 -1.83 -8.59 -5.69
N ILE A 134 -3.04 -8.27 -6.11
CA ILE A 134 -3.36 -7.88 -7.48
C ILE A 134 -3.51 -6.34 -7.51
N PRO A 135 -2.88 -5.65 -8.47
CA PRO A 135 -3.01 -4.21 -8.58
C PRO A 135 -4.43 -3.82 -8.97
N GLY A 136 -4.85 -2.62 -8.55
CA GLY A 136 -6.13 -2.04 -8.95
C GLY A 136 -6.27 -1.92 -10.47
N ALA A 137 -7.50 -1.63 -10.91
CA ALA A 137 -7.78 -1.38 -12.32
C ALA A 137 -7.13 -0.07 -12.81
N GLU A 138 -7.04 0.94 -11.94
CA GLU A 138 -6.41 2.21 -12.25
C GLU A 138 -4.88 2.10 -12.12
N GLY A 139 -4.17 2.63 -13.12
CA GLY A 139 -2.72 2.80 -13.05
C GLY A 139 -2.33 3.98 -12.16
N PHE A 140 -1.04 4.05 -11.81
CA PHE A 140 -0.45 5.10 -10.99
C PHE A 140 0.76 5.73 -11.69
N GLY A 141 1.21 6.92 -11.29
CA GLY A 141 2.38 7.56 -11.88
C GLY A 141 2.09 8.52 -13.03
N ILE A 142 3.12 9.20 -13.51
CA ILE A 142 3.03 10.35 -14.44
C ILE A 142 2.51 9.97 -15.83
N ALA A 143 2.82 8.76 -16.30
CA ALA A 143 2.42 8.26 -17.62
C ALA A 143 1.25 7.24 -17.55
N ARG A 144 0.52 7.16 -16.43
CA ARG A 144 -0.55 6.16 -16.22
C ARG A 144 -1.70 6.20 -17.23
N ARG A 145 -1.88 7.35 -17.88
CA ARG A 145 -2.93 7.59 -18.88
C ARG A 145 -2.45 7.33 -20.31
N GLU A 146 -1.17 7.07 -20.51
CA GLU A 146 -0.62 6.79 -21.83
C GLU A 146 -0.97 5.34 -22.23
N PRO A 147 -1.80 5.12 -23.27
CA PRO A 147 -2.31 3.79 -23.60
C PRO A 147 -1.21 2.77 -23.88
N ALA A 148 -0.09 3.22 -24.46
CA ALA A 148 1.05 2.37 -24.79
C ALA A 148 1.72 1.73 -23.55
N VAL A 149 1.60 2.35 -22.36
CA VAL A 149 2.28 1.89 -21.14
C VAL A 149 1.36 1.75 -19.93
N ALA A 150 0.05 1.97 -20.08
CA ALA A 150 -0.93 1.97 -18.98
C ALA A 150 -0.87 0.70 -18.10
N GLU A 151 -0.68 -0.49 -18.70
CA GLU A 151 -0.58 -1.74 -17.94
C GLU A 151 0.65 -1.77 -17.03
N ARG A 152 1.78 -1.17 -17.44
CA ARG A 152 3.02 -1.07 -16.63
C ARG A 152 2.84 -0.17 -15.40
N HIS A 153 1.79 0.63 -15.40
CA HIS A 153 1.49 1.58 -14.34
C HIS A 153 0.52 1.02 -13.29
N ARG A 154 -0.09 -0.15 -13.53
CA ARG A 154 -0.89 -0.85 -12.52
C ARG A 154 0.05 -1.36 -11.43
N SER A 155 -0.13 -0.90 -10.20
CA SER A 155 0.78 -1.21 -9.10
C SER A 155 0.02 -1.65 -7.85
N VAL A 156 0.63 -2.54 -7.07
CA VAL A 156 0.24 -2.79 -5.68
C VAL A 156 0.84 -1.68 -4.84
N CYS A 157 0.01 -0.98 -4.07
CA CYS A 157 0.44 0.11 -3.20
C CYS A 157 0.56 -0.34 -1.74
N PHE A 158 1.51 0.27 -1.04
CA PHE A 158 1.75 0.10 0.39
C PHE A 158 1.98 1.46 1.04
N SER A 159 1.85 1.48 2.36
CA SER A 159 2.10 2.64 3.20
C SER A 159 3.30 2.35 4.10
N GLU A 160 4.33 3.20 4.07
CA GLU A 160 5.33 3.29 5.12
C GLU A 160 4.88 4.36 6.11
N ILE A 161 4.64 3.92 7.34
CA ILE A 161 4.28 4.75 8.48
C ILE A 161 4.84 4.09 9.74
N PRO A 162 5.18 4.85 10.80
CA PRO A 162 5.48 4.28 12.11
C PRO A 162 4.34 3.35 12.55
N LEU A 163 4.68 2.16 13.05
CA LEU A 163 3.68 1.12 13.34
C LEU A 163 2.69 1.55 14.44
N ASP A 164 3.11 2.42 15.35
CA ASP A 164 2.26 3.02 16.39
C ASP A 164 1.34 4.14 15.88
N GLN A 165 1.43 4.51 14.59
CA GLN A 165 0.58 5.51 13.95
C GLN A 165 -0.36 4.92 12.89
N LEU A 166 -0.45 3.58 12.78
CA LEU A 166 -1.31 2.88 11.82
C LEU A 166 -2.79 3.26 11.94
N ALA A 167 -3.25 3.68 13.12
CA ALA A 167 -4.61 4.19 13.34
C ALA A 167 -5.01 5.32 12.36
N ARG A 168 -4.06 6.11 11.85
CA ARG A 168 -4.31 7.14 10.83
C ARG A 168 -4.73 6.54 9.49
N LEU A 169 -4.18 5.39 9.12
CA LEU A 169 -4.54 4.66 7.90
C LEU A 169 -5.86 3.93 8.05
N VAL A 170 -6.10 3.35 9.24
CA VAL A 170 -7.34 2.62 9.57
C VAL A 170 -8.58 3.48 9.28
N GLN A 171 -8.55 4.77 9.64
CA GLN A 171 -9.66 5.71 9.40
C GLN A 171 -10.08 5.81 7.93
N ARG A 172 -9.17 5.53 6.98
CA ARG A 172 -9.39 5.62 5.53
C ARG A 172 -9.48 4.25 4.86
N ARG A 173 -9.25 3.17 5.61
CA ARG A 173 -9.11 1.80 5.11
C ARG A 173 -9.91 0.85 6.00
N SER A 174 -9.23 -0.06 6.69
CA SER A 174 -9.81 -1.00 7.64
C SER A 174 -8.77 -1.36 8.70
N LEU A 175 -9.15 -2.21 9.65
CA LEU A 175 -8.26 -2.79 10.65
C LEU A 175 -7.44 -3.98 10.11
N TYR A 176 -7.65 -4.37 8.85
CA TYR A 176 -7.12 -5.61 8.28
C TYR A 176 -6.06 -5.34 7.23
N GLY A 177 -4.83 -5.81 7.46
CA GLY A 177 -3.72 -5.54 6.56
C GLY A 177 -2.58 -6.56 6.65
N ILE A 178 -1.68 -6.46 5.69
CA ILE A 178 -0.52 -7.35 5.55
C ILE A 178 0.74 -6.51 5.51
N GLY A 179 1.68 -6.79 6.40
CA GLY A 179 2.98 -6.11 6.49
C GLY A 179 4.08 -6.88 5.76
N PHE A 180 4.95 -6.15 5.08
CA PHE A 180 6.13 -6.69 4.41
C PHE A 180 7.37 -5.88 4.82
N SER A 181 8.54 -6.53 4.83
CA SER A 181 9.79 -5.79 5.01
C SER A 181 10.10 -4.95 3.77
N LYS A 182 10.73 -3.77 3.96
CA LYS A 182 11.16 -2.94 2.83
C LYS A 182 12.15 -3.67 1.93
N THR A 183 13.05 -4.47 2.50
CA THR A 183 14.01 -5.28 1.76
C THR A 183 13.31 -6.27 0.82
N TYR A 184 12.24 -6.92 1.29
CA TYR A 184 11.43 -7.79 0.44
C TYR A 184 10.81 -6.99 -0.72
N ILE A 185 10.14 -5.88 -0.44
CA ILE A 185 9.49 -5.07 -1.48
C ILE A 185 10.49 -4.54 -2.52
N LEU A 186 11.68 -4.09 -2.09
CA LEU A 186 12.75 -3.69 -3.00
C LEU A 186 13.20 -4.86 -3.89
N SER A 187 13.30 -6.08 -3.33
CA SER A 187 13.67 -7.27 -4.11
C SER A 187 12.64 -7.62 -5.20
N GLN A 188 11.39 -7.19 -5.03
CA GLN A 188 10.30 -7.37 -5.99
C GLN A 188 10.20 -6.22 -7.02
N GLY A 189 11.22 -5.34 -7.07
CA GLY A 189 11.22 -4.18 -7.95
C GLY A 189 10.30 -3.06 -7.47
N GLY A 190 9.84 -3.11 -6.22
CA GLY A 190 9.09 -2.04 -5.60
C GLY A 190 9.97 -0.93 -5.05
N GLY A 191 9.35 0.18 -4.65
CA GLY A 191 10.06 1.34 -4.13
C GLY A 191 9.14 2.47 -3.69
N PRO A 192 9.70 3.50 -3.03
CA PRO A 192 8.95 4.66 -2.59
C PRO A 192 8.50 5.51 -3.80
N VAL A 193 7.34 6.15 -3.66
CA VAL A 193 6.82 7.11 -4.63
C VAL A 193 7.52 8.46 -4.46
N TRP A 194 7.86 9.09 -5.58
CA TRP A 194 8.36 10.45 -5.66
C TRP A 194 7.26 11.39 -6.08
N TYR A 195 6.96 12.33 -5.20
CA TYR A 195 6.02 13.40 -5.48
C TYR A 195 6.75 14.61 -6.02
N VAL A 196 6.41 15.00 -7.24
CA VAL A 196 7.03 16.12 -7.94
C VAL A 196 6.03 17.26 -8.00
N GLN A 197 6.48 18.45 -7.60
CA GLN A 197 5.63 19.64 -7.61
C GLN A 197 5.21 19.99 -9.05
N TYR A 198 3.90 20.17 -9.24
CA TYR A 198 3.30 20.58 -10.50
C TYR A 198 3.92 21.89 -10.98
N ALA A 199 4.10 21.99 -12.30
CA ALA A 199 4.78 23.10 -12.99
C ALA A 199 6.22 23.44 -12.53
N SER A 200 6.83 22.67 -11.64
CA SER A 200 8.24 22.85 -11.29
C SER A 200 9.16 22.49 -12.46
N PRO A 201 10.43 22.97 -12.48
CA PRO A 201 11.41 22.55 -13.47
C PRO A 201 11.56 21.02 -13.56
N ALA A 202 11.49 20.31 -12.44
CA ALA A 202 11.54 18.85 -12.40
C ALA A 202 10.34 18.20 -13.10
N HIS A 203 9.12 18.69 -12.85
CA HIS A 203 7.92 18.21 -13.55
C HIS A 203 8.00 18.46 -15.06
N LEU A 204 8.43 19.65 -15.48
CA LEU A 204 8.58 19.99 -16.91
C LEU A 204 9.64 19.11 -17.59
N ALA A 205 10.77 18.87 -16.93
CA ALA A 205 11.80 17.97 -17.43
C ALA A 205 11.28 16.54 -17.58
N LEU A 206 10.60 16.00 -16.56
CA LEU A 206 9.99 14.67 -16.63
C LEU A 206 8.97 14.55 -17.75
N LYS A 207 8.10 15.56 -17.90
CA LYS A 207 7.13 15.63 -18.99
C LYS A 207 7.81 15.55 -20.36
N HIS A 208 8.85 16.35 -20.57
CA HIS A 208 9.62 16.33 -21.82
C HIS A 208 10.31 14.98 -22.07
N GLN A 209 10.81 14.30 -21.03
CA GLN A 209 11.38 12.96 -21.20
C GLN A 209 10.31 11.91 -21.56
N VAL A 210 9.11 11.99 -20.98
CA VAL A 210 7.98 11.13 -21.35
C VAL A 210 7.59 11.37 -22.82
N GLU A 211 7.48 12.63 -23.25
CA GLU A 211 7.17 12.98 -24.64
C GLU A 211 8.24 12.46 -25.62
N ARG A 212 9.52 12.61 -25.28
CA ARG A 212 10.63 12.04 -26.07
C ARG A 212 10.57 10.52 -26.15
N ALA A 213 10.26 9.86 -25.04
CA ALA A 213 10.17 8.41 -25.01
C ALA A 213 8.99 7.88 -25.84
N LEU A 214 7.86 8.60 -25.85
CA LEU A 214 6.73 8.29 -26.72
C LEU A 214 7.06 8.48 -28.21
N ALA A 215 7.91 9.46 -28.54
CA ALA A 215 8.33 9.74 -29.91
C ALA A 215 9.52 8.89 -30.40
N ALA A 216 10.10 8.05 -29.54
CA ALA A 216 11.25 7.23 -29.90
C ALA A 216 10.89 6.16 -30.97
N PRO A 217 11.86 5.67 -31.75
CA PRO A 217 11.60 4.58 -32.71
C PRO A 217 11.10 3.27 -32.07
N SER A 218 11.38 3.07 -30.78
CA SER A 218 10.95 1.90 -30.02
C SER A 218 10.43 2.33 -28.63
N PRO A 219 9.26 3.00 -28.56
CA PRO A 219 8.80 3.65 -27.33
C PRO A 219 8.79 2.69 -26.15
N LEU A 220 8.29 1.45 -26.31
CA LEU A 220 8.16 0.49 -25.22
C LEU A 220 9.49 0.02 -24.59
N GLN A 221 10.62 0.29 -25.23
CA GLN A 221 11.97 -0.07 -24.75
C GLN A 221 12.66 1.07 -24.00
N GLU A 222 12.05 2.26 -23.97
CA GLU A 222 12.64 3.42 -23.31
C GLU A 222 12.75 3.19 -21.78
N PRO A 223 13.92 3.46 -21.18
CA PRO A 223 14.18 3.12 -19.78
C PRO A 223 13.37 3.95 -18.78
N ILE A 224 12.84 5.10 -19.20
CA ILE A 224 12.02 5.95 -18.33
C ILE A 224 10.77 5.22 -17.80
N TRP A 225 10.25 4.22 -18.52
CA TRP A 225 9.06 3.48 -18.10
C TRP A 225 9.25 2.63 -16.85
N SER A 226 10.50 2.32 -16.46
CA SER A 226 10.78 1.66 -15.18
C SER A 226 10.64 2.61 -13.99
N MET A 227 10.70 3.92 -14.23
CA MET A 227 10.64 4.96 -13.22
C MET A 227 9.25 5.60 -13.10
N THR A 228 8.54 5.74 -14.22
CA THR A 228 7.27 6.49 -14.28
C THR A 228 6.13 5.98 -13.39
N PRO A 229 6.03 4.68 -13.01
CA PRO A 229 5.03 4.24 -12.02
C PRO A 229 5.26 4.82 -10.61
N PHE A 230 6.50 5.19 -10.30
CA PHE A 230 6.92 5.73 -9.00
C PHE A 230 6.86 7.26 -8.93
N VAL A 231 6.44 7.95 -9.99
CA VAL A 231 6.47 9.41 -10.03
C VAL A 231 5.07 9.97 -10.13
N ASP A 232 4.60 10.63 -9.07
CA ASP A 232 3.33 11.34 -9.06
C ASP A 232 3.53 12.84 -9.06
N ILE A 233 2.59 13.56 -9.67
CA ILE A 233 2.60 15.02 -9.71
C ILE A 233 1.62 15.56 -8.67
N GLN A 234 2.10 16.39 -7.74
CA GLN A 234 1.30 17.03 -6.70
C GLN A 234 1.25 18.55 -6.90
N GLY A 235 0.18 19.21 -6.46
CA GLY A 235 0.17 20.67 -6.38
C GLY A 235 -1.13 21.21 -5.81
N ASP A 236 -1.08 22.43 -5.26
CA ASP A 236 -2.23 23.04 -4.58
C ASP A 236 -3.12 23.89 -5.51
N HIS A 237 -2.77 23.98 -6.79
CA HIS A 237 -3.51 24.77 -7.77
C HIS A 237 -4.71 24.00 -8.36
N HIS A 238 -5.74 24.72 -8.81
CA HIS A 238 -6.93 24.14 -9.45
C HIS A 238 -6.63 23.26 -10.69
N ASN A 239 -5.45 23.41 -11.30
CA ASN A 239 -4.98 22.62 -12.43
C ASN A 239 -4.02 21.48 -12.05
N ALA A 240 -3.67 21.33 -10.78
CA ALA A 240 -2.88 20.20 -10.32
C ALA A 240 -3.78 18.95 -10.24
N PRO A 241 -3.28 17.76 -10.60
CA PRO A 241 -4.09 16.56 -10.65
C PRO A 241 -4.55 16.09 -9.25
N TYR A 242 -3.85 16.48 -8.18
CA TYR A 242 -4.22 16.17 -6.79
C TYR A 242 -3.73 17.27 -5.83
N SER A 243 -4.60 17.69 -4.89
CA SER A 243 -4.31 18.64 -3.82
C SER A 243 -4.02 17.99 -2.46
N TYR A 244 -4.10 16.66 -2.37
CA TYR A 244 -3.85 15.94 -1.12
C TYR A 244 -2.34 15.73 -0.93
N ARG A 245 -1.82 16.19 0.20
CA ARG A 245 -0.42 16.00 0.59
C ARG A 245 -0.26 14.73 1.42
N PHE A 246 0.65 13.87 0.99
CA PHE A 246 1.01 12.63 1.66
C PHE A 246 2.21 12.82 2.60
N ASP A 247 2.49 14.04 3.05
CA ASP A 247 3.72 14.37 3.81
C ASP A 247 3.88 13.56 5.12
N TRP A 248 2.79 12.97 5.63
CA TRP A 248 2.78 12.14 6.84
C TRP A 248 2.82 10.62 6.58
N GLU A 249 2.68 10.18 5.32
CA GLU A 249 2.65 8.77 4.91
C GLU A 249 3.51 8.60 3.65
N ARG A 250 4.50 7.73 3.66
CA ARG A 250 5.28 7.47 2.44
C ARG A 250 4.64 6.33 1.66
N GLU A 251 4.11 6.63 0.48
CA GLU A 251 3.57 5.61 -0.42
C GLU A 251 4.71 4.79 -1.05
N TRP A 252 4.53 3.48 -1.10
CA TRP A 252 5.39 2.54 -1.81
C TRP A 252 4.57 1.81 -2.87
N ARG A 253 5.20 1.45 -3.99
CA ARG A 253 4.56 0.73 -5.09
C ARG A 253 5.38 -0.49 -5.48
N VAL A 254 4.70 -1.52 -5.98
CA VAL A 254 5.29 -2.62 -6.77
C VAL A 254 4.52 -2.64 -8.09
N PRO A 255 5.15 -2.31 -9.24
CA PRO A 255 4.50 -2.42 -10.54
C PRO A 255 4.10 -3.86 -10.84
N GLY A 256 2.87 -4.05 -11.31
CA GLY A 256 2.26 -5.36 -11.54
C GLY A 256 1.67 -5.98 -10.28
N LEU A 257 1.50 -7.31 -10.32
CA LEU A 257 1.09 -8.11 -9.17
C LEU A 257 2.28 -8.44 -8.28
N LEU A 258 2.03 -8.57 -6.98
CA LEU A 258 3.02 -9.04 -6.01
C LEU A 258 2.63 -10.47 -5.60
N ARG A 259 3.47 -11.44 -5.92
CA ARG A 259 3.40 -12.80 -5.34
C ARG A 259 4.27 -12.83 -4.10
N PHE A 260 3.93 -13.69 -3.15
CA PHE A 260 4.72 -13.86 -1.93
C PHE A 260 4.55 -15.28 -1.37
N THR A 261 5.27 -15.59 -0.30
CA THR A 261 5.09 -16.79 0.52
C THR A 261 4.77 -16.41 1.95
N GLU A 262 4.38 -17.38 2.78
CA GLU A 262 4.16 -17.18 4.21
C GLU A 262 5.36 -16.57 4.95
N TYR A 263 6.58 -16.78 4.44
CA TYR A 263 7.81 -16.26 5.04
C TYR A 263 8.13 -14.82 4.66
N ASP A 264 7.52 -14.30 3.60
CA ASP A 264 7.73 -12.91 3.15
C ASP A 264 6.84 -11.92 3.92
N VAL A 265 5.77 -12.43 4.55
CA VAL A 265 4.86 -11.62 5.38
C VAL A 265 5.50 -11.37 6.74
N ALA A 266 5.83 -10.10 6.98
CA ALA A 266 6.50 -9.67 8.20
C ALA A 266 5.56 -9.53 9.39
N ALA A 267 4.29 -9.17 9.16
CA ALA A 267 3.26 -9.08 10.18
C ALA A 267 1.86 -9.16 9.57
N LEU A 268 0.90 -9.62 10.36
CA LEU A 268 -0.52 -9.48 10.07
C LEU A 268 -1.13 -8.40 10.95
N PHE A 269 -1.96 -7.56 10.36
CA PHE A 269 -2.69 -6.50 11.07
C PHE A 269 -4.16 -6.88 11.19
N LEU A 270 -4.64 -7.03 12.43
CA LEU A 270 -6.02 -7.40 12.77
C LEU A 270 -6.32 -7.01 14.23
N PRO A 271 -7.60 -6.79 14.59
CA PRO A 271 -8.00 -6.52 15.98
C PRO A 271 -7.47 -7.55 16.96
N GLU A 272 -7.01 -7.10 18.14
CA GLU A 272 -6.42 -7.94 19.19
C GLU A 272 -7.28 -9.15 19.54
N GLU A 273 -8.60 -8.97 19.63
CA GLU A 273 -9.55 -10.05 19.96
C GLU A 273 -9.58 -11.20 18.94
N LEU A 274 -9.02 -11.00 17.74
CA LEU A 274 -8.94 -12.01 16.68
C LEU A 274 -7.58 -12.71 16.61
N HIS A 275 -6.58 -12.30 17.40
CA HIS A 275 -5.21 -12.80 17.29
C HIS A 275 -5.11 -14.31 17.52
N ASP A 276 -5.70 -14.81 18.61
CA ASP A 276 -5.66 -16.24 18.95
C ASP A 276 -6.44 -17.06 17.94
N THR A 277 -7.61 -16.58 17.52
CA THR A 277 -8.42 -17.23 16.49
C THR A 277 -7.65 -17.35 15.18
N ALA A 278 -6.92 -16.30 14.76
CA ALA A 278 -6.09 -16.33 13.57
C ALA A 278 -4.94 -17.34 13.68
N ARG A 279 -4.25 -17.40 14.83
CA ARG A 279 -3.18 -18.38 15.08
C ARG A 279 -3.69 -19.82 15.04
N GLU A 280 -4.81 -20.09 15.68
CA GLU A 280 -5.45 -21.41 15.65
C GLU A 280 -5.85 -21.79 14.23
N PHE A 281 -6.45 -20.86 13.48
CA PHE A 281 -6.81 -21.07 12.09
C PHE A 281 -5.60 -21.44 11.22
N PHE A 282 -4.50 -20.69 11.30
CA PHE A 282 -3.30 -20.98 10.50
C PHE A 282 -2.61 -22.29 10.92
N THR A 283 -2.60 -22.59 12.22
CA THR A 283 -2.10 -23.88 12.72
C THR A 283 -2.93 -25.05 12.19
N TRP A 284 -4.25 -24.93 12.23
CA TRP A 284 -5.17 -25.89 11.65
C TRP A 284 -4.98 -26.02 10.14
N ALA A 285 -4.88 -24.90 9.41
CA ALA A 285 -4.73 -24.90 7.96
C ALA A 285 -3.48 -25.66 7.49
N VAL A 286 -2.36 -25.52 8.22
CA VAL A 286 -1.14 -26.29 7.96
C VAL A 286 -1.34 -27.76 8.29
N ARG A 287 -1.88 -28.08 9.47
CA ARG A 287 -2.08 -29.46 9.94
C ARG A 287 -2.97 -30.25 8.98
N GLU A 288 -4.08 -29.66 8.55
CA GLU A 288 -5.05 -30.28 7.65
C GLU A 288 -4.67 -30.14 6.16
N LYS A 289 -3.52 -29.53 5.84
CA LYS A 289 -3.09 -29.22 4.47
C LYS A 289 -4.14 -28.43 3.67
N ALA A 290 -4.93 -27.63 4.36
CA ALA A 290 -6.01 -26.84 3.78
C ALA A 290 -5.52 -25.51 3.19
N GLY A 291 -4.34 -25.01 3.60
CA GLY A 291 -3.80 -23.75 3.10
C GLY A 291 -2.48 -23.34 3.76
N PRO A 292 -1.98 -22.12 3.45
CA PRO A 292 -0.78 -21.56 4.08
C PRO A 292 -0.98 -21.29 5.58
N GLY A 293 0.10 -21.39 6.35
CA GLY A 293 0.15 -20.94 7.74
C GLY A 293 1.04 -19.71 7.89
N TYR A 294 0.47 -18.61 8.37
CA TYR A 294 1.20 -17.38 8.66
C TYR A 294 1.50 -17.31 10.15
N PHE A 295 2.77 -17.51 10.50
CA PHE A 295 3.25 -17.56 11.90
C PHE A 295 4.04 -16.31 12.30
N CYS A 296 3.97 -15.25 11.51
CA CYS A 296 4.52 -13.94 11.86
C CYS A 296 3.70 -13.26 12.99
N PRO A 297 4.17 -12.14 13.55
CA PRO A 297 3.43 -11.39 14.57
C PRO A 297 2.04 -10.96 14.05
N CYS A 298 1.02 -11.14 14.89
CA CYS A 298 -0.27 -10.46 14.75
C CYS A 298 -0.20 -9.18 15.57
N LEU A 299 -0.51 -8.04 14.96
CA LEU A 299 -0.47 -6.73 15.57
C LEU A 299 -1.84 -6.07 15.43
N ASP A 300 -2.33 -5.43 16.49
CA ASP A 300 -3.49 -4.54 16.37
C ASP A 300 -3.04 -3.17 15.84
N PRO A 301 -3.62 -2.66 14.74
CA PRO A 301 -3.33 -1.32 14.23
C PRO A 301 -3.58 -0.16 15.21
N LEU A 302 -4.32 -0.40 16.29
CA LEU A 302 -4.67 0.58 17.31
C LEU A 302 -3.77 0.49 18.55
N TRP A 303 -2.84 -0.47 18.60
CA TRP A 303 -1.89 -0.59 19.70
C TRP A 303 -0.93 0.60 19.79
N LYS A 304 -0.48 0.87 21.02
CA LYS A 304 0.60 1.82 21.29
C LYS A 304 1.96 1.20 20.98
N SER A 305 2.98 2.03 20.88
CA SER A 305 4.37 1.62 20.65
C SER A 305 4.81 0.46 21.56
N ASP A 306 4.57 0.55 22.86
CA ASP A 306 5.10 -0.45 23.81
C ASP A 306 4.48 -1.85 23.58
N GLN A 307 3.20 -1.91 23.23
CA GLN A 307 2.51 -3.17 22.92
C GLN A 307 3.03 -3.80 21.62
N ILE A 308 3.23 -2.98 20.58
CA ILE A 308 3.78 -3.46 19.30
C ILE A 308 5.20 -3.97 19.51
N ALA A 309 6.02 -3.21 20.23
CA ALA A 309 7.39 -3.56 20.54
C ALA A 309 7.49 -4.88 21.33
N GLU A 310 6.64 -5.08 22.34
CA GLU A 310 6.56 -6.32 23.10
C GLU A 310 6.19 -7.51 22.20
N ALA A 311 5.18 -7.36 21.33
CA ALA A 311 4.76 -8.40 20.41
C ALA A 311 5.87 -8.80 19.42
N LEU A 312 6.60 -7.83 18.88
CA LEU A 312 7.73 -8.06 17.98
C LEU A 312 8.90 -8.76 18.71
N ALA A 313 9.23 -8.33 19.93
CA ALA A 313 10.30 -8.90 20.73
C ALA A 313 10.00 -10.35 21.14
N LYS A 314 8.75 -10.63 21.52
CA LYS A 314 8.26 -11.98 21.82
C LYS A 314 8.44 -12.90 20.61
N HIS A 315 7.96 -12.47 19.44
CA HIS A 315 8.09 -13.28 18.22
C HIS A 315 9.53 -13.50 17.78
N ALA A 316 10.41 -12.50 17.90
CA ALA A 316 11.84 -12.66 17.62
C ALA A 316 12.47 -13.72 18.54
N SER A 317 12.13 -13.70 19.83
CA SER A 317 12.60 -14.68 20.81
C SER A 317 12.13 -16.10 20.49
N ASP A 318 10.86 -16.25 20.14
CA ASP A 318 10.27 -17.54 19.76
C ASP A 318 10.90 -18.10 18.47
N SER A 319 11.16 -17.23 17.49
CA SER A 319 11.81 -17.59 16.22
C SER A 319 13.25 -18.08 16.41
N VAL A 320 13.99 -17.52 17.37
CA VAL A 320 15.35 -17.97 17.69
C VAL A 320 15.32 -19.34 18.35
N ARG A 321 14.40 -19.56 19.30
CA ARG A 321 14.23 -20.86 19.97
C ARG A 321 13.92 -21.99 18.99
N LEU A 322 13.03 -21.74 18.03
CA LEU A 322 12.66 -22.73 17.01
C LEU A 322 13.79 -23.07 16.02
N LYS A 323 14.79 -22.19 15.85
CA LYS A 323 15.95 -22.46 15.00
C LYS A 323 17.11 -23.16 15.73
N ALA A 324 17.10 -23.15 17.05
CA ALA A 324 18.17 -23.70 17.88
C ALA A 324 17.90 -25.13 18.37
N GLY A 325 16.65 -25.60 18.30
CA GLY A 325 16.25 -26.99 18.56
C GLY A 325 16.04 -27.77 17.27
#